data_AF-A0A7W9E0R2-F1
#
_entry.id   AF-A0A7W9E0R2-F1
#
_cell.length_a   1.000
_cell.length_b   1.000
_cell.length_c   1.000
_cell.angle_alpha   90.00
_cell.angle_beta   90.00
_cell.angle_gamma   90.00
#
_symmetry.space_group_name_H-M   'P 1'
#
loop_
_entity.id
_entity.type
_entity.pdbx_description
1 polymer ?
#
loop_
_entity_poly.entity_id
_entity_poly.type
_entity_poly.pdbx_seq_one_letter_code
_entity_poly.pdbx_strand_id
1 'polypeptide(L)'
;MDKADNKIVGSTRFYRIDTVTNTLELGYTWYGKKYRGTGINKNCKYLLLEFAFDVLNAERVGFRANHLNKRSINAMKRIGCVEEGVLRNRSINGKGKRMDVIVLSIIKQEWVESVKQTLFNLSTTNC
;
A
#
# COMPACT_ATOMS: atom_id res chain seq x y z
N MET A 1 14.18 5.48 -0.90
CA MET A 1 15.19 6.53 -1.06
C MET A 1 14.71 7.47 -2.15
N ASP A 2 14.83 8.78 -1.97
CA ASP A 2 14.59 9.72 -3.06
C ASP A 2 15.83 9.73 -3.95
N LYS A 3 15.65 9.47 -5.25
CA LYS A 3 16.75 9.35 -6.21
C LYS A 3 17.36 10.70 -6.56
N ALA A 4 16.60 11.79 -6.48
CA ALA A 4 17.10 13.13 -6.78
C ALA A 4 18.14 13.59 -5.73
N ASP A 5 17.83 13.33 -4.45
CA ASP A 5 18.62 13.83 -3.32
C ASP A 5 19.48 12.75 -2.63
N ASN A 6 19.37 11.49 -3.05
CA ASN A 6 19.94 10.30 -2.41
C ASN A 6 19.63 10.19 -0.89
N LYS A 7 18.44 10.64 -0.47
CA LYS A 7 18.04 10.69 0.95
C LYS A 7 17.07 9.58 1.31
N ILE A 8 17.18 9.07 2.54
CA ILE A 8 16.13 8.22 3.12
C ILE A 8 14.94 9.11 3.45
N VAL A 9 13.79 8.81 2.83
CA VAL A 9 12.59 9.65 2.89
C VAL A 9 11.42 9.00 3.62
N GLY A 10 11.56 7.72 3.96
CA GLY A 10 10.48 6.90 4.48
C GLY A 10 10.83 5.42 4.48
N SER A 11 9.84 4.60 4.82
CA SER A 11 9.93 3.15 4.82
C SER A 11 8.57 2.53 4.51
N THR A 12 8.57 1.31 4.00
CA THR A 12 7.41 0.45 3.76
C THR A 12 7.91 -0.99 3.70
N ARG A 13 7.05 -1.98 4.00
CA ARG A 13 7.46 -3.39 3.97
C ARG A 13 6.30 -4.33 3.65
N PHE A 14 6.65 -5.51 3.16
CA PHE A 14 5.77 -6.67 3.21
C PHE A 14 5.78 -7.29 4.61
N TYR A 15 4.66 -7.86 5.01
CA TYR A 15 4.50 -8.59 6.27
C TYR A 15 3.30 -9.53 6.16
N ARG A 16 3.12 -10.43 7.15
CA ARG A 16 2.06 -11.47 7.12
C ARG A 16 2.05 -12.25 5.80
N ILE A 17 3.24 -12.72 5.42
CA ILE A 17 3.41 -13.55 4.23
C ILE A 17 2.91 -14.94 4.58
N ASP A 18 1.96 -15.42 3.79
CA ASP A 18 1.46 -16.79 3.81
C ASP A 18 1.78 -17.44 2.47
N THR A 19 2.71 -18.39 2.49
CA THR A 19 3.18 -19.11 1.31
C THR A 19 2.26 -20.25 0.87
N VAL A 20 1.30 -20.64 1.70
CA VAL A 20 0.30 -21.66 1.34
C VAL A 20 -0.77 -21.03 0.46
N THR A 21 -1.23 -19.83 0.84
CA THR A 21 -2.27 -19.10 0.10
C THR A 21 -1.70 -18.07 -0.88
N ASN A 22 -0.37 -17.91 -0.95
CA ASN A 22 0.34 -16.90 -1.72
C ASN A 22 -0.19 -15.48 -1.44
N THR A 23 -0.44 -15.17 -0.17
CA THR A 23 -0.95 -13.86 0.25
C THR A 23 0.07 -13.12 1.11
N LEU A 24 0.06 -11.79 1.02
CA LEU A 24 0.90 -10.94 1.84
C LEU A 24 0.21 -9.61 2.13
N GLU A 25 0.66 -8.88 3.14
CA GLU A 25 0.22 -7.51 3.42
C GLU A 25 1.35 -6.51 3.13
N LEU A 26 1.00 -5.36 2.57
CA LEU A 26 1.91 -4.27 2.27
C LEU A 26 1.56 -3.03 3.12
N GLY A 27 2.50 -2.58 3.95
CA GLY A 27 2.20 -1.51 4.90
C GLY A 27 3.39 -1.06 5.73
N TYR A 28 3.09 -0.62 6.95
CA TYR A 28 4.01 0.14 7.81
C TYR A 28 4.66 1.32 7.05
N THR A 29 3.89 1.90 6.14
CA THR A 29 4.38 2.92 5.23
C THR A 29 4.38 4.28 5.91
N TRP A 30 5.54 4.94 5.96
CA TRP A 30 5.64 6.32 6.39
C TRP A 30 6.62 7.08 5.50
N TYR A 31 6.33 8.36 5.28
CA TYR A 31 7.22 9.30 4.61
C TYR A 31 7.33 10.58 5.43
N GLY A 32 8.52 11.18 5.42
CA GLY A 32 8.78 12.49 6.01
C GLY A 32 7.82 13.55 5.44
N LYS A 33 7.40 14.52 6.26
CA LYS A 33 6.33 15.47 5.91
C LYS A 33 6.55 16.17 4.56
N LYS A 34 7.79 16.52 4.24
CA LYS A 34 8.18 17.18 2.99
C LYS A 34 8.08 16.30 1.73
N TYR A 35 8.10 14.98 1.88
CA TYR A 35 8.03 14.00 0.79
C TYR A 35 6.62 13.45 0.57
N ARG A 36 5.62 14.05 1.24
CA ARG A 36 4.25 13.59 1.16
C ARG A 36 3.53 14.33 0.04
N GLY A 37 3.00 13.57 -0.92
CA GLY A 37 2.31 14.14 -2.09
C GLY A 37 3.21 14.34 -3.31
N THR A 38 4.51 14.09 -3.19
CA THR A 38 5.52 14.24 -4.26
C THR A 38 5.55 13.07 -5.25
N GLY A 39 4.49 12.24 -5.32
CA GLY A 39 4.49 11.04 -6.16
C GLY A 39 5.30 9.84 -5.63
N ILE A 40 6.27 10.04 -4.71
CA ILE A 40 7.15 8.98 -4.18
C ILE A 40 6.36 7.73 -3.73
N ASN A 41 5.27 7.91 -2.98
CA ASN A 41 4.48 6.76 -2.53
C ASN A 41 3.88 5.97 -3.69
N LYS A 42 3.44 6.63 -4.77
CA LYS A 42 2.88 5.93 -5.94
C LYS A 42 3.95 5.08 -6.60
N ASN A 43 5.13 5.65 -6.87
CA ASN A 43 6.24 4.94 -7.52
C ASN A 43 6.73 3.76 -6.66
N CYS A 44 6.87 3.97 -5.34
CA CYS A 44 7.22 2.88 -4.42
C CYS A 44 6.15 1.78 -4.40
N LYS A 45 4.85 2.12 -4.40
CA LYS A 45 3.78 1.12 -4.42
C LYS A 45 3.73 0.36 -5.74
N TYR A 46 3.95 1.02 -6.88
CA TYR A 46 4.05 0.34 -8.17
C TYR A 46 5.14 -0.73 -8.16
N LEU A 47 6.38 -0.36 -7.81
CA LEU A 47 7.51 -1.31 -7.80
C LEU A 47 7.30 -2.47 -6.83
N LEU A 48 6.68 -2.21 -5.67
CA LEU A 48 6.40 -3.27 -4.70
C LEU A 48 5.26 -4.18 -5.17
N LEU A 49 4.19 -3.63 -5.74
CA LEU A 49 3.10 -4.44 -6.26
C LEU A 49 3.54 -5.26 -7.47
N GLU A 50 4.36 -4.68 -8.36
CA GLU A 50 5.00 -5.39 -9.45
C GLU A 50 5.84 -6.56 -8.94
N PHE A 51 6.71 -6.33 -7.96
CA PHE A 51 7.48 -7.42 -7.36
C PHE A 51 6.59 -8.49 -6.70
N ALA A 52 5.55 -8.08 -5.96
CA ALA A 52 4.65 -9.02 -5.28
C ALA A 52 3.88 -9.91 -6.26
N PHE A 53 3.29 -9.34 -7.30
CA PHE A 53 2.46 -10.07 -8.24
C PHE A 53 3.28 -10.77 -9.33
N ASP A 54 4.27 -10.09 -9.91
CA ASP A 54 4.95 -10.59 -11.11
C ASP A 54 6.17 -11.46 -10.77
N VAL A 55 6.80 -11.24 -9.61
CA VAL A 55 7.99 -12.01 -9.19
C VAL A 55 7.66 -13.03 -8.11
N LEU A 56 6.95 -12.62 -7.05
CA LEU A 56 6.56 -13.54 -5.97
C LEU A 56 5.30 -14.35 -6.28
N ASN A 57 4.63 -14.05 -7.40
CA ASN A 57 3.40 -14.72 -7.82
C ASN A 57 2.31 -14.70 -6.73
N ALA A 58 2.21 -13.60 -5.99
CA ALA A 58 1.18 -13.44 -4.96
C ALA A 58 -0.21 -13.46 -5.60
N GLU A 59 -1.17 -14.13 -4.95
CA GLU A 59 -2.57 -14.11 -5.36
C GLU A 59 -3.30 -12.88 -4.79
N ARG A 60 -2.78 -12.32 -3.68
CA ARG A 60 -3.39 -11.20 -2.97
C ARG A 60 -2.37 -10.35 -2.22
N VAL A 61 -2.50 -9.04 -2.36
CA VAL A 61 -1.82 -8.04 -1.52
C VAL A 61 -2.84 -7.29 -0.67
N GLY A 62 -2.82 -7.54 0.63
CA GLY A 62 -3.65 -6.86 1.61
C GLY A 62 -3.06 -5.56 2.15
N PHE A 63 -3.92 -4.67 2.61
CA PHE A 63 -3.58 -3.40 3.22
C PHE A 63 -4.44 -3.16 4.45
N ARG A 64 -3.85 -2.51 5.44
CA ARG A 64 -4.57 -2.11 6.66
C ARG A 64 -4.20 -0.70 7.07
N ALA A 65 -5.18 0.04 7.55
CA ALA A 65 -4.98 1.34 8.16
C ALA A 65 -5.93 1.54 9.34
N ASN A 66 -5.63 2.52 10.18
CA ASN A 66 -6.63 3.06 11.10
C ASN A 66 -7.80 3.61 10.25
N HIS A 67 -9.02 3.18 10.55
CA HIS A 67 -10.23 3.57 9.81
C HIS A 67 -10.46 5.09 9.76
N LEU A 68 -9.97 5.84 10.75
CA LEU A 68 -10.06 7.29 10.79
C LEU A 68 -9.00 8.00 9.91
N ASN A 69 -7.98 7.27 9.43
CA ASN A 69 -6.92 7.84 8.59
C ASN A 69 -7.35 7.95 7.12
N LYS A 70 -8.32 8.84 6.85
CA LYS A 70 -8.89 9.11 5.52
C LYS A 70 -7.82 9.38 4.45
N ARG A 71 -6.73 10.04 4.83
CA ARG A 71 -5.61 10.31 3.92
C ARG A 71 -4.97 9.04 3.38
N SER A 72 -4.63 8.10 4.27
CA SER A 72 -4.02 6.83 3.88
C SER A 72 -5.01 5.98 3.08
N ILE A 73 -6.27 5.96 3.50
CA ILE A 73 -7.35 5.23 2.83
C ILE A 73 -7.54 5.74 1.40
N ASN A 74 -7.66 7.05 1.21
CA ASN A 74 -7.79 7.64 -0.12
C ASN A 74 -6.54 7.45 -0.97
N ALA A 75 -5.35 7.33 -0.37
CA ALA A 75 -4.14 6.95 -1.12
C ALA A 75 -4.20 5.50 -1.60
N MET A 76 -4.69 4.57 -0.78
CA MET A 76 -4.87 3.16 -1.15
C MET A 76 -5.97 2.97 -2.20
N LYS A 77 -7.12 3.65 -2.07
CA LYS A 77 -8.18 3.62 -3.08
C LYS A 77 -7.70 4.14 -4.45
N ARG A 78 -6.90 5.21 -4.46
CA ARG A 78 -6.32 5.77 -5.70
C ARG A 78 -5.33 4.86 -6.41
N ILE A 79 -4.73 3.89 -5.72
CA ILE A 79 -3.85 2.89 -6.36
C ILE A 79 -4.61 1.64 -6.80
N GLY A 80 -5.95 1.62 -6.67
CA GLY A 80 -6.79 0.50 -7.10
C GLY A 80 -7.18 -0.47 -5.99
N CYS A 81 -6.88 -0.19 -4.71
CA CYS A 81 -7.32 -1.09 -3.65
C CYS A 81 -8.85 -1.09 -3.47
N VAL A 82 -9.43 -2.28 -3.39
CA VAL A 82 -10.84 -2.50 -3.05
C VAL A 82 -10.99 -2.55 -1.53
N GLU A 83 -12.03 -1.89 -1.00
CA GLU A 83 -12.37 -1.93 0.43
C GLU A 83 -13.18 -3.20 0.74
N GLU A 84 -12.75 -3.94 1.76
CA GLU A 84 -13.37 -5.22 2.14
C GLU A 84 -14.15 -5.13 3.44
N GLY A 85 -13.81 -4.15 4.30
CA GLY A 85 -14.56 -3.89 5.51
C GLY A 85 -13.73 -3.28 6.63
N VAL A 86 -14.39 -3.13 7.78
CA VAL A 86 -13.83 -2.51 8.98
C VAL A 86 -13.89 -3.47 10.15
N LEU A 87 -12.72 -3.82 10.67
CA LEU A 87 -12.57 -4.62 11.87
C LEU A 87 -12.68 -3.71 13.09
N ARG A 88 -13.83 -3.76 13.76
CA ARG A 88 -14.09 -2.98 14.98
C ARG A 88 -13.15 -3.39 16.11
N ASN A 89 -12.62 -2.41 16.84
CA ASN A 89 -11.82 -2.59 18.05
C ASN A 89 -10.57 -3.51 17.87
N ARG A 90 -10.08 -3.66 16.64
CA ARG A 90 -9.08 -4.68 16.28
C ARG A 90 -7.69 -4.39 16.82
N SER A 91 -7.28 -3.12 16.90
CA SER A 91 -5.90 -2.74 17.22
C SER A 91 -5.84 -1.68 18.31
N ILE A 92 -4.65 -1.48 18.87
CA ILE A 92 -4.32 -0.39 19.78
C ILE A 92 -3.41 0.59 19.04
N ASN A 93 -3.66 1.89 19.19
CA ASN A 93 -2.82 2.93 18.61
C ASN A 93 -1.60 3.25 19.51
N GLY A 94 -0.69 4.10 19.05
CA GLY A 94 0.50 4.49 19.82
C GLY A 94 0.22 5.22 21.15
N LYS A 95 -1.04 5.57 21.44
CA LYS A 95 -1.48 6.17 22.71
C LYS A 95 -2.23 5.19 23.61
N GLY A 96 -2.20 3.88 23.31
CA GLY A 96 -2.90 2.87 24.10
C GLY A 96 -4.42 2.80 23.87
N LYS A 97 -4.98 3.65 22.99
CA LYS A 97 -6.42 3.62 22.69
C LYS A 97 -6.74 2.59 21.62
N ARG A 98 -7.85 1.90 21.81
CA ARG A 98 -8.44 1.01 20.82
C ARG A 98 -8.81 1.75 19.53
N MET A 99 -8.69 1.06 18.40
CA MET A 99 -9.02 1.60 17.09
C MET A 99 -9.56 0.53 16.15
N ASP A 100 -10.45 0.99 15.28
CA ASP A 100 -10.97 0.24 14.15
C ASP A 100 -9.95 0.20 13.01
N VAL A 101 -9.89 -0.93 12.33
CA VAL A 101 -8.95 -1.16 11.23
C VAL A 101 -9.74 -1.43 9.96
N ILE A 102 -9.56 -0.56 8.97
CA ILE A 102 -10.06 -0.82 7.61
C ILE A 102 -9.12 -1.79 6.91
N VAL A 103 -9.70 -2.74 6.19
CA VAL A 103 -9.01 -3.72 5.36
C VAL A 103 -9.32 -3.42 3.90
N LEU A 104 -8.26 -3.34 3.09
CA LEU A 104 -8.35 -3.20 1.65
C LEU A 104 -7.42 -4.20 0.99
N SER A 105 -7.61 -4.48 -0.30
CA SER A 105 -6.74 -5.41 -1.04
C SER A 105 -6.64 -5.07 -2.52
N ILE A 106 -5.67 -5.69 -3.17
CA ILE A 106 -5.64 -5.91 -4.62
C ILE A 106 -5.44 -7.42 -4.80
N ILE A 107 -6.19 -8.04 -5.70
CA ILE A 107 -5.96 -9.43 -6.10
C ILE A 107 -5.24 -9.51 -7.46
N LYS A 108 -4.64 -10.66 -7.74
CA LYS A 108 -3.82 -10.85 -8.94
C LYS A 108 -4.56 -10.57 -10.23
N GLN A 109 -5.83 -10.95 -10.32
CA GLN A 109 -6.67 -10.67 -11.49
C GLN A 109 -6.78 -9.16 -11.73
N GLU A 110 -7.12 -8.37 -10.69
CA GLU A 110 -7.23 -6.91 -10.79
C GLU A 110 -5.89 -6.26 -11.18
N TRP A 111 -4.78 -6.81 -10.66
CA TRP A 111 -3.43 -6.39 -11.03
C TRP A 111 -3.17 -6.51 -12.53
N VAL A 112 -3.42 -7.68 -13.10
CA VAL A 112 -3.18 -7.99 -14.52
C VAL A 112 -4.15 -7.21 -15.42
N GLU A 113 -5.42 -7.12 -15.04
CA GLU A 113 -6.46 -6.52 -15.88
C GLU A 113 -6.34 -4.99 -16.00
N SER A 114 -6.03 -4.28 -14.91
CA SER A 114 -6.10 -2.81 -14.94
C SER A 114 -5.19 -2.07 -13.97
N VAL A 115 -4.93 -2.61 -12.78
CA VAL A 115 -4.25 -1.86 -11.72
C VAL A 115 -2.79 -1.59 -12.09
N LYS A 116 -2.07 -2.54 -12.71
CA LYS A 116 -0.69 -2.36 -13.15
C LYS A 116 -0.55 -1.17 -14.11
N GLN A 117 -1.37 -1.14 -15.17
CA GLN A 117 -1.33 -0.09 -16.19
C GLN A 117 -1.72 1.27 -15.62
N THR A 118 -2.77 1.30 -14.78
CA THR A 118 -3.25 2.54 -14.14
C THR A 118 -2.16 3.14 -13.25
N LEU A 119 -1.50 2.31 -12.43
CA LEU A 119 -0.40 2.75 -11.57
C LEU A 119 0.82 3.19 -12.36
N PHE A 120 1.18 2.48 -13.43
CA PHE A 120 2.28 2.86 -14.30
C PHE A 120 2.04 4.25 -14.91
N ASN A 121 0.84 4.50 -15.43
CA ASN A 121 0.48 5.82 -15.98
C ASN A 121 0.58 6.89 -14.89
N LEU A 122 0.00 6.68 -13.71
CA LEU A 122 0.06 7.64 -12.60
C LEU A 122 1.49 7.92 -12.09
N SER A 123 2.40 6.97 -12.26
CA SER A 123 3.81 7.09 -11.86
C SER A 123 4.63 7.89 -12.87
N THR A 124 4.23 7.89 -14.14
CA THR A 124 4.93 8.56 -15.25
C THR A 124 4.39 9.96 -15.53
N THR A 125 3.12 10.27 -15.26
CA THR A 125 2.54 11.62 -15.50
C THR A 125 3.00 12.72 -14.52
N ASN A 126 3.92 12.42 -13.59
CA ASN A 126 4.46 13.39 -12.63
C ASN A 126 5.99 13.55 -12.76
N CYS A 127 6.56 13.16 -13.91
CA CYS A 127 7.93 13.48 -14.30
C CYS A 127 7.92 14.59 -15.34
#